data_AF-A0A1G6R2B4-F1
#
_entry.id   AF-A0A1G6R2B4-F1
#
_cell.length_a   1.000
_cell.length_b   1.000
_cell.length_c   1.000
_cell.angle_alpha   90.00
_cell.angle_beta   90.00
_cell.angle_gamma   90.00
#
_symmetry.space_group_name_H-M   'P 1'
#
loop_
_entity.id
_entity.type
_entity.pdbx_description
1 polymer ?
#
loop_
_entity_poly.entity_id
_entity_poly.type
_entity_poly.pdbx_seq_one_letter_code
_entity_poly.pdbx_strand_id
1 'polypeptide(L)'
;MRDVQALLGIPRTVVTAMIAAGVIAPRRGTRHEYRFSFQDIVLLRTAQSLRESRIPTRHITRSLRRLQGLGEGRPPTGLRVTAVGGDVTVHDRQGRWHVDTGQFVLDLDAAGSDDAAGSGAVVDLRRPRKQAPPDDPVTWFDHAVSLEPTDPAGAEAAYQRAVTAAPDYLDAWLNLGCLLCEQGRFDEAVTRYRVALEHLPTQPMLHFNLGVALEDAGARREALASYHACIDQAPDFADAHYNAARLHEELGDPHRAIRHYNQYRKLEPVV
;
A
#
# COMPACT_ATOMS: atom_id res chain seq x y z
N MET A 1 3.19 -5.19 -40.48
CA MET A 1 4.59 -5.35 -39.98
C MET A 1 5.57 -4.58 -40.86
N ARG A 2 5.73 -4.94 -42.15
CA ARG A 2 6.64 -4.22 -43.06
C ARG A 2 6.35 -2.71 -43.15
N ASP A 3 5.08 -2.33 -43.21
CA ASP A 3 4.70 -0.92 -43.30
C ASP A 3 5.07 -0.12 -42.04
N VAL A 4 4.96 -0.72 -40.85
CA VAL A 4 5.35 -0.08 -39.58
C VAL A 4 6.88 0.05 -39.49
N GLN A 5 7.62 -0.93 -39.99
CA GLN A 5 9.08 -0.84 -40.05
C GLN A 5 9.54 0.27 -41.00
N ALA A 6 8.89 0.41 -42.16
CA ALA A 6 9.18 1.46 -43.14
C ALA A 6 8.78 2.85 -42.64
N LEU A 7 7.61 2.95 -42.00
CA LEU A 7 7.08 4.23 -41.49
C LEU A 7 7.87 4.78 -40.31
N LEU A 8 8.32 3.92 -39.39
CA LEU A 8 8.96 4.34 -38.15
C LEU A 8 10.47 4.08 -38.11
N GLY A 9 11.05 3.45 -39.14
CA GLY A 9 12.47 3.08 -39.17
C GLY A 9 12.86 2.00 -38.16
N ILE A 10 11.90 1.22 -37.65
CA ILE A 10 12.11 0.30 -36.53
C ILE A 10 12.52 -1.10 -37.01
N PRO A 11 13.60 -1.70 -36.48
CA PRO A 11 13.98 -3.07 -36.79
C PRO A 11 12.92 -4.08 -36.35
N ARG A 12 12.70 -5.13 -37.16
CA ARG A 12 11.73 -6.21 -36.85
C ARG A 12 11.99 -6.83 -35.48
N THR A 13 13.25 -6.98 -35.12
CA THR A 13 13.70 -7.56 -33.84
C THR A 13 13.18 -6.79 -32.63
N VAL A 14 13.09 -5.46 -32.72
CA VAL A 14 12.53 -4.60 -31.66
C VAL A 14 11.04 -4.80 -31.55
N VAL A 15 10.32 -4.79 -32.69
CA VAL A 15 8.87 -5.02 -32.71
C VAL A 15 8.53 -6.40 -32.13
N THR A 16 9.26 -7.44 -32.50
CA THR A 16 9.05 -8.79 -31.96
C THR A 16 9.37 -8.87 -30.48
N ALA A 17 10.42 -8.19 -30.01
CA ALA A 17 10.78 -8.16 -28.60
C ALA A 17 9.71 -7.46 -27.75
N MET A 18 9.11 -6.37 -28.26
CA MET A 18 8.03 -5.66 -27.56
C MET A 18 6.72 -6.47 -27.53
N ILE A 19 6.40 -7.21 -28.59
CA ILE A 19 5.26 -8.15 -28.59
C ILE A 19 5.51 -9.26 -27.56
N ALA A 20 6.70 -9.88 -27.58
CA ALA A 20 7.05 -10.96 -26.65
C ALA A 20 7.06 -10.51 -25.19
N ALA A 21 7.48 -9.27 -24.93
CA ALA A 21 7.47 -8.67 -23.60
C ALA A 21 6.07 -8.25 -23.12
N GLY A 22 5.05 -8.32 -23.98
CA GLY A 22 3.68 -7.89 -23.69
C GLY A 22 3.49 -6.37 -23.63
N VAL A 23 4.46 -5.59 -24.11
CA VAL A 23 4.39 -4.12 -24.13
C VAL A 23 3.40 -3.63 -25.19
N ILE A 24 3.31 -4.36 -26.30
CA ILE A 24 2.34 -4.10 -27.39
C ILE A 24 1.60 -5.39 -27.73
N ALA A 25 0.34 -5.28 -28.12
CA ALA A 25 -0.53 -6.42 -28.38
C ALA A 25 -1.29 -6.26 -29.71
N PRO A 26 -0.58 -6.25 -30.86
CA PRO A 26 -1.21 -6.09 -32.16
C PRO A 26 -2.14 -7.26 -32.48
N ARG A 27 -3.33 -6.95 -33.01
CA ARG A 27 -4.32 -7.95 -33.44
C ARG A 27 -3.84 -8.66 -34.71
N ARG A 28 -4.22 -9.93 -34.88
CA ARG A 28 -3.98 -10.68 -36.12
C ARG A 28 -5.20 -10.58 -37.03
N GLY A 29 -5.00 -10.12 -38.27
CA GLY A 29 -6.03 -10.12 -39.30
C GLY A 29 -6.24 -11.49 -39.93
N THR A 30 -7.23 -11.59 -40.83
CA THR A 30 -7.63 -12.84 -41.52
C THR A 30 -6.53 -13.48 -42.36
N ARG A 31 -5.50 -12.70 -42.74
CA ARG A 31 -4.31 -13.16 -43.47
C ARG A 31 -3.04 -13.24 -42.61
N HIS A 32 -3.18 -13.41 -41.28
CA HIS A 32 -2.05 -13.41 -40.34
C HIS A 32 -1.23 -12.11 -40.32
N GLU A 33 -1.80 -11.02 -40.82
CA GLU A 33 -1.18 -9.69 -40.78
C GLU A 33 -1.29 -9.07 -39.39
N TYR A 34 -0.22 -8.40 -38.95
CA TYR A 34 -0.25 -7.61 -37.71
C TYR A 34 -0.96 -6.29 -37.95
N ARG A 35 -2.05 -6.07 -37.21
CA ARG A 35 -2.79 -4.81 -37.12
C ARG A 35 -2.49 -4.15 -35.79
N PHE A 36 -1.73 -3.06 -35.86
CA PHE A 36 -1.31 -2.28 -34.70
C PHE A 36 -2.38 -1.26 -34.37
N SER A 37 -2.70 -1.12 -33.09
CA SER A 37 -3.51 -0.01 -32.60
C SER A 37 -2.69 1.29 -32.63
N PHE A 38 -3.37 2.43 -32.51
CA PHE A 38 -2.69 3.71 -32.36
C PHE A 38 -1.74 3.72 -31.14
N GLN A 39 -2.14 3.12 -30.02
CA GLN A 39 -1.31 2.99 -28.83
C GLN A 39 -0.05 2.16 -29.09
N ASP A 40 -0.16 1.05 -29.84
CA ASP A 40 1.01 0.25 -30.22
C ASP A 40 1.99 1.07 -31.07
N ILE A 41 1.48 1.89 -32.00
CA ILE A 41 2.31 2.76 -32.85
C ILE A 41 3.04 3.83 -32.03
N VAL A 42 2.37 4.45 -31.05
CA VAL A 42 2.99 5.43 -30.15
C VAL A 42 4.10 4.78 -29.33
N LEU A 43 3.85 3.61 -28.73
CA LEU A 43 4.84 2.88 -27.94
C LEU A 43 6.05 2.45 -28.78
N LEU A 44 5.82 2.02 -30.02
CA LEU A 44 6.88 1.69 -30.96
C LEU A 44 7.74 2.91 -31.30
N ARG A 45 7.12 4.06 -31.57
CA ARG A 45 7.85 5.32 -31.83
C ARG A 45 8.68 5.74 -30.63
N THR A 46 8.12 5.67 -29.42
CA THR A 46 8.85 5.95 -28.18
C THR A 46 10.05 5.01 -28.00
N ALA A 47 9.86 3.71 -28.21
CA ALA A 47 10.94 2.75 -28.14
C ALA A 47 12.06 3.05 -29.15
N GLN A 48 11.72 3.51 -30.35
CA GLN A 48 12.70 3.91 -31.36
C GLN A 48 13.53 5.12 -30.92
N SER A 49 12.90 6.18 -30.40
CA SER A 49 13.62 7.37 -29.90
C SER A 49 14.55 7.03 -28.72
N LEU A 50 14.15 6.12 -27.83
CA LEU A 50 15.02 5.66 -26.73
C LEU A 50 16.21 4.84 -27.25
N ARG A 51 16.02 4.05 -28.32
CA ARG A 51 17.12 3.31 -28.95
C ARG A 51 18.12 4.22 -29.65
N GLU A 52 17.65 5.28 -30.32
CA GLU A 52 18.50 6.30 -30.92
C GLU A 52 19.37 7.00 -29.86
N SER A 53 18.85 7.09 -28.63
CA SER A 53 19.58 7.56 -27.45
C SER A 53 20.48 6.49 -26.79
N ARG A 54 20.77 5.39 -27.52
CA ARG A 54 21.63 4.27 -27.11
C ARG A 54 21.14 3.43 -25.91
N ILE A 55 19.84 3.48 -25.57
CA ILE A 55 19.29 2.59 -24.54
C ILE A 55 19.09 1.17 -25.13
N PRO A 56 19.57 0.10 -24.45
CA PRO A 56 19.41 -1.27 -24.92
C PRO A 56 17.93 -1.70 -25.02
N THR A 57 17.56 -2.43 -26.07
CA THR A 57 16.17 -2.88 -26.30
C THR A 57 15.57 -3.63 -25.11
N ARG A 58 16.37 -4.46 -24.41
CA ARG A 58 15.92 -5.20 -23.21
C ARG A 58 15.52 -4.26 -22.06
N HIS A 59 16.26 -3.17 -21.90
CA HIS A 59 15.99 -2.16 -20.88
C HIS A 59 14.70 -1.43 -21.25
N ILE A 60 14.59 -0.95 -22.49
CA ILE A 60 13.38 -0.29 -23.01
C ILE A 60 12.12 -1.15 -22.82
N THR A 61 12.17 -2.44 -23.18
CA THR A 61 11.02 -3.35 -23.02
C THR A 61 10.63 -3.53 -21.56
N ARG A 62 11.59 -3.51 -20.62
CA ARG A 62 11.34 -3.63 -19.18
C ARG A 62 10.71 -2.34 -18.64
N SER A 63 11.30 -1.19 -18.94
CA SER A 63 10.84 0.11 -18.44
C SER A 63 9.44 0.43 -18.95
N LEU A 64 9.16 0.21 -20.25
CA LEU A 64 7.83 0.46 -20.81
C LEU A 64 6.76 -0.49 -20.24
N ARG A 65 7.09 -1.76 -19.98
CA ARG A 65 6.17 -2.71 -19.34
C ARG A 65 5.85 -2.27 -17.90
N ARG A 66 6.88 -1.80 -17.18
CA ARG A 66 6.70 -1.28 -15.83
C ARG A 66 5.81 -0.04 -15.83
N LEU A 67 6.01 0.88 -16.77
CA LEU A 67 5.17 2.07 -16.93
C LEU A 67 3.69 1.70 -17.14
N GLN A 68 3.40 0.67 -17.95
CA GLN A 68 2.03 0.16 -18.14
C GLN A 68 1.42 -0.46 -16.87
N GLY A 69 2.23 -1.05 -16.01
CA GLY A 69 1.80 -1.68 -14.76
C GLY A 69 1.43 -0.70 -13.65
N LEU A 70 1.84 0.57 -13.74
CA LEU A 70 1.56 1.63 -12.76
C LEU A 70 0.13 2.20 -12.86
N GLY A 71 -0.80 1.49 -13.51
CA GLY A 71 -2.21 1.89 -13.56
C GLY A 71 -2.55 2.97 -14.58
N GLU A 72 -1.58 3.46 -15.35
CA GLU A 72 -1.82 4.40 -16.45
C GLU A 72 -2.29 3.68 -17.72
N GLY A 73 -3.39 2.91 -17.62
CA GLY A 73 -4.06 2.23 -18.73
C GLY A 73 -4.64 3.18 -19.79
N ARG A 74 -4.24 4.45 -19.81
CA ARG A 74 -4.54 5.44 -20.85
C ARG A 74 -3.33 5.51 -21.79
N PRO A 75 -3.53 5.68 -23.11
CA PRO A 75 -2.41 6.00 -23.99
C PRO A 75 -1.65 7.21 -23.41
N PRO A 76 -0.31 7.29 -23.56
CA PRO A 76 0.55 8.33 -22.98
C PRO A 76 0.31 9.67 -23.67
N THR A 77 -0.92 10.16 -23.61
CA THR A 77 -1.39 11.42 -24.15
C THR A 77 -1.21 12.41 -23.02
N GLY A 78 0.05 12.77 -22.76
CA GLY A 78 0.44 13.64 -21.65
C GLY A 78 1.80 13.32 -21.03
N LEU A 79 2.34 12.11 -21.26
CA LEU A 79 3.63 11.69 -20.74
C LEU A 79 4.70 11.81 -21.82
N ARG A 80 5.78 12.54 -21.53
CA ARG A 80 6.94 12.61 -22.42
C ARG A 80 8.01 11.66 -21.90
N VAL A 81 8.25 10.57 -22.64
CA VAL A 81 9.28 9.59 -22.30
C VAL A 81 10.59 9.95 -23.02
N THR A 82 11.67 10.09 -22.27
CA THR A 82 13.00 10.52 -22.75
C THR A 82 14.12 9.64 -22.20
N ALA A 83 15.31 9.77 -22.78
CA ALA A 83 16.53 9.12 -22.29
C ALA A 83 17.41 10.15 -21.59
N VAL A 84 17.86 9.86 -20.36
CA VAL A 84 18.84 10.67 -19.63
C VAL A 84 19.89 9.74 -19.04
N GLY A 85 21.17 9.92 -19.39
CA GLY A 85 22.26 9.13 -18.83
C GLY A 85 22.23 7.62 -19.11
N GLY A 86 21.44 7.18 -20.10
CA GLY A 86 21.21 5.76 -20.39
C GLY A 86 19.96 5.18 -19.73
N ASP A 87 19.27 5.96 -18.90
CA ASP A 87 18.03 5.57 -18.25
C ASP A 87 16.79 6.11 -18.97
N VAL A 88 15.70 5.36 -18.87
CA VAL A 88 14.38 5.79 -19.36
C VAL A 88 13.75 6.69 -18.30
N THR A 89 13.39 7.90 -18.70
CA THR A 89 12.77 8.91 -17.84
C THR A 89 11.40 9.29 -18.38
N VAL A 90 10.47 9.58 -17.48
CA VAL A 90 9.14 10.11 -17.80
C VAL A 90 9.07 11.53 -17.28
N HIS A 91 8.53 12.43 -18.10
CA HIS A 91 8.16 13.77 -17.71
C HIS A 91 6.64 13.92 -17.71
N ASP A 92 6.11 14.35 -16.58
CA ASP A 92 4.70 14.64 -16.35
C ASP A 92 4.54 15.99 -15.60
N ARG A 93 3.34 16.26 -15.05
CA ARG A 93 3.06 17.49 -14.30
C ARG A 93 3.81 17.59 -12.95
N GLN A 94 4.29 16.47 -12.41
CA GLN A 94 4.97 16.39 -11.12
C GLN A 94 6.50 16.47 -11.26
N GLY A 95 7.04 16.33 -12.47
CA GLY A 95 8.46 16.53 -12.76
C GLY A 95 8.99 15.50 -13.73
N ARG A 96 10.31 15.30 -13.73
CA ARG A 96 10.95 14.19 -14.45
C ARG A 96 11.36 13.12 -13.48
N TRP A 97 11.17 11.85 -13.82
CA TRP A 97 11.56 10.73 -12.97
C TRP A 97 12.02 9.51 -13.78
N HIS A 98 12.91 8.72 -13.22
CA HIS A 98 13.44 7.48 -13.79
C HIS A 98 12.41 6.35 -13.67
N VAL A 99 12.07 5.71 -14.79
CA VAL A 99 11.02 4.69 -14.83
C VAL A 99 11.39 3.45 -14.01
N ASP A 100 12.67 3.09 -14.00
CA ASP A 100 13.15 1.87 -13.33
C ASP A 100 13.43 2.06 -11.83
N THR A 101 13.64 3.28 -11.34
CA THR A 101 13.88 3.52 -9.91
C THR A 101 12.73 4.25 -9.23
N GLY A 102 11.86 4.90 -10.00
CA GLY A 102 10.84 5.81 -9.48
C GLY A 102 11.42 7.13 -8.94
N GLN A 103 12.73 7.37 -9.09
CA GLN A 103 13.39 8.55 -8.55
C GLN A 103 13.18 9.76 -9.46
N PHE A 104 12.86 10.91 -8.87
CA PHE A 104 12.88 12.17 -9.60
C PHE A 104 14.30 12.49 -10.09
N VAL A 105 14.40 12.95 -11.33
CA VAL A 105 15.63 13.45 -11.93
C VAL A 105 15.79 14.89 -11.46
N LEU A 106 16.78 15.14 -10.61
CA LEU A 106 17.12 16.50 -10.17
C LEU A 106 17.75 17.26 -11.35
N ASP A 107 17.06 18.29 -11.83
CA ASP A 107 17.61 19.22 -12.82
C ASP A 107 18.59 20.18 -12.12
N LEU A 108 19.87 19.82 -12.11
CA LEU A 108 20.94 20.65 -11.54
C LEU A 108 21.36 21.82 -12.45
N ASP A 109 20.84 21.87 -13.67
CA ASP A 109 21.10 22.93 -14.66
C ASP A 109 19.87 23.84 -14.87
N ALA A 110 19.23 24.27 -13.80
CA ALA A 110 18.36 25.45 -13.84
C ALA A 110 19.17 26.72 -13.46
N ALA A 111 20.34 26.91 -14.09
CA ALA A 111 21.07 28.16 -14.03
C ALA A 111 20.53 29.12 -15.10
N GLY A 112 19.53 29.87 -14.68
CA GLY A 112 18.99 31.02 -15.39
C GLY A 112 18.49 32.08 -14.43
N SER A 113 19.23 32.37 -13.34
CA SER A 113 19.24 33.68 -12.68
C SER A 113 20.17 33.69 -11.46
N ASP A 114 20.89 34.80 -11.36
CA ASP A 114 21.89 35.27 -10.40
C ASP A 114 21.72 34.95 -8.89
N ASP A 115 22.88 35.12 -8.25
CA ASP A 115 23.13 35.52 -6.87
C ASP A 115 23.33 34.48 -5.75
N ALA A 116 24.63 34.39 -5.41
CA ALA A 116 25.21 34.53 -4.08
C ALA A 116 25.35 33.29 -3.17
N ALA A 117 26.64 33.04 -2.86
CA ALA A 117 27.22 32.54 -1.61
C ALA A 117 26.63 31.21 -1.07
N GLY A 118 27.31 30.08 -1.20
CA GLY A 118 28.61 29.88 -0.58
C GLY A 118 28.45 29.45 0.89
N SER A 119 28.32 28.14 1.13
CA SER A 119 28.88 27.48 2.32
C SER A 119 28.84 25.97 2.10
N GLY A 120 30.02 25.38 1.86
CA GLY A 120 30.19 23.94 1.83
C GLY A 120 29.97 23.35 3.21
N ALA A 121 28.93 22.54 3.36
CA ALA A 121 28.77 21.66 4.51
C ALA A 121 29.46 20.33 4.20
N VAL A 122 30.49 20.00 4.99
CA VAL A 122 31.11 18.68 5.01
C VAL A 122 30.03 17.63 5.36
N VAL A 123 29.84 16.65 4.48
CA VAL A 123 28.86 15.57 4.68
C VAL A 123 29.51 14.44 5.47
N ASP A 124 28.95 14.14 6.66
CA ASP A 124 29.26 12.95 7.46
C ASP A 124 28.83 11.68 6.69
N LEU A 125 29.77 10.78 6.39
CA LEU A 125 29.56 9.54 5.63
C LEU A 125 28.89 8.43 6.47
N ARG A 126 27.88 8.78 7.27
CA ARG A 126 26.96 7.77 7.81
C ARG A 126 25.98 7.44 6.70
N ARG A 127 26.07 6.19 6.21
CA ARG A 127 25.21 5.60 5.16
C ARG A 127 23.81 6.23 5.15
N PRO A 128 23.31 6.77 4.02
CA PRO A 128 21.93 7.19 3.95
C PRO A 128 21.06 5.95 4.14
N ARG A 129 20.45 5.86 5.32
CA ARG A 129 19.34 4.96 5.63
C ARG A 129 18.31 5.19 4.54
N LYS A 130 17.98 4.14 3.78
CA LYS A 130 16.90 4.06 2.79
C LYS A 130 15.78 5.02 3.24
N GLN A 131 15.58 6.13 2.53
CA GLN A 131 14.62 7.16 2.95
C GLN A 131 13.30 6.46 3.22
N ALA A 132 12.81 6.62 4.44
CA ALA A 132 11.53 6.11 4.84
C ALA A 132 10.49 6.58 3.81
N PRO A 133 9.53 5.74 3.41
CA PRO A 133 8.30 6.19 2.78
C PRO A 133 7.81 7.48 3.47
N PRO A 134 7.19 8.41 2.72
CA PRO A 134 6.64 9.62 3.31
C PRO A 134 5.90 9.26 4.61
N ASP A 135 6.06 10.08 5.65
CA ASP A 135 5.43 9.92 6.98
C ASP A 135 3.90 10.10 6.89
N ASP A 136 3.28 9.42 5.94
CA ASP A 136 1.85 9.33 5.75
C ASP A 136 1.39 8.04 6.44
N PRO A 137 0.67 8.16 7.57
CA PRO A 137 0.16 7.01 8.31
C PRO A 137 -0.76 6.13 7.46
N VAL A 138 -1.47 6.70 6.48
CA VAL A 138 -2.36 5.95 5.58
C VAL A 138 -1.55 5.07 4.62
N THR A 139 -0.50 5.62 4.00
CA THR A 139 0.41 4.84 3.16
C THR A 139 1.06 3.68 3.93
N TRP A 140 1.44 3.90 5.20
CA TRP A 140 1.98 2.82 6.05
C TRP A 140 0.95 1.76 6.39
N PHE A 141 -0.29 2.17 6.66
CA PHE A 141 -1.41 1.26 6.90
C PHE A 141 -1.73 0.41 5.66
N ASP A 142 -1.91 1.02 4.49
CA ASP A 142 -2.19 0.31 3.24
C ASP A 142 -1.07 -0.67 2.88
N HIS A 143 0.19 -0.26 3.13
CA HIS A 143 1.33 -1.14 2.95
C HIS A 143 1.27 -2.33 3.92
N ALA A 144 0.94 -2.11 5.19
CA ALA A 144 0.79 -3.17 6.18
C ALA A 144 -0.28 -4.19 5.77
N VAL A 145 -1.47 -3.72 5.38
CA VAL A 145 -2.58 -4.55 4.87
C VAL A 145 -2.12 -5.40 3.68
N SER A 146 -1.38 -4.81 2.74
CA SER A 146 -0.87 -5.55 1.58
C SER A 146 0.10 -6.68 1.93
N LEU A 147 0.78 -6.58 3.08
CA LEU A 147 1.77 -7.54 3.54
C LEU A 147 1.16 -8.66 4.38
N GLU A 148 0.01 -8.48 5.02
CA GLU A 148 -0.61 -9.50 5.91
C GLU A 148 -0.61 -10.92 5.34
N PRO A 149 -0.96 -11.16 4.05
CA PRO A 149 -1.04 -12.52 3.52
C PRO A 149 0.33 -13.15 3.21
N THR A 150 1.40 -12.35 3.12
CA THR A 150 2.69 -12.77 2.53
C THR A 150 3.89 -12.56 3.45
N ASP A 151 3.85 -11.56 4.32
CA ASP A 151 4.91 -11.16 5.24
C ASP A 151 4.30 -10.55 6.52
N PRO A 152 3.87 -11.38 7.49
CA PRO A 152 3.25 -10.90 8.72
C PRO A 152 4.20 -10.08 9.61
N ALA A 153 5.51 -10.33 9.54
CA ALA A 153 6.50 -9.53 10.26
C ALA A 153 6.68 -8.14 9.61
N GLY A 154 6.66 -8.07 8.28
CA GLY A 154 6.65 -6.81 7.54
C GLY A 154 5.36 -6.01 7.78
N ALA A 155 4.20 -6.68 7.81
CA ALA A 155 2.92 -6.07 8.12
C ALA A 155 2.92 -5.43 9.52
N GLU A 156 3.40 -6.15 10.54
CA GLU A 156 3.53 -5.61 11.90
C GLU A 156 4.42 -4.37 11.93
N ALA A 157 5.59 -4.43 11.29
CA ALA A 157 6.52 -3.29 11.26
C ALA A 157 5.91 -2.06 10.54
N ALA A 158 5.09 -2.27 9.52
CA ALA A 158 4.39 -1.21 8.81
C ALA A 158 3.24 -0.63 9.65
N TYR A 159 2.44 -1.46 10.32
CA TYR A 159 1.43 -0.99 11.27
C TYR A 159 2.03 -0.19 12.43
N GLN A 160 3.16 -0.64 12.99
CA GLN A 160 3.89 0.09 14.03
C GLN A 160 4.33 1.48 13.57
N ARG A 161 4.71 1.63 12.29
CA ARG A 161 5.01 2.95 11.72
C ARG A 161 3.77 3.79 11.52
N ALA A 162 2.66 3.22 11.07
CA ALA A 162 1.39 3.93 10.92
C ALA A 162 0.94 4.54 12.26
N VAL A 163 0.94 3.74 13.35
CA VAL A 163 0.52 4.23 14.67
C VAL A 163 1.51 5.19 15.31
N THR A 164 2.80 5.11 14.97
CA THR A 164 3.80 6.09 15.42
C THR A 164 3.64 7.43 14.69
N ALA A 165 3.30 7.39 13.39
CA ALA A 165 3.08 8.58 12.58
C ALA A 165 1.77 9.29 12.94
N ALA A 166 0.70 8.52 13.22
CA ALA A 166 -0.58 9.04 13.70
C ALA A 166 -1.13 8.16 14.84
N PRO A 167 -0.85 8.52 16.11
CA PRO A 167 -1.36 7.79 17.27
C PRO A 167 -2.89 7.78 17.40
N ASP A 168 -3.59 8.70 16.73
CA ASP A 168 -5.04 8.77 16.64
C ASP A 168 -5.64 7.94 15.49
N TYR A 169 -4.81 7.23 14.72
CA TYR A 169 -5.28 6.38 13.63
C TYR A 169 -5.81 5.03 14.14
N LEU A 170 -7.10 4.99 14.43
CA LEU A 170 -7.80 3.83 15.01
C LEU A 170 -7.58 2.52 14.23
N ASP A 171 -7.77 2.52 12.92
CA ASP A 171 -7.70 1.28 12.11
C ASP A 171 -6.32 0.62 12.19
N ALA A 172 -5.25 1.42 12.23
CA ALA A 172 -3.89 0.90 12.38
C ALA A 172 -3.65 0.22 13.72
N TRP A 173 -4.24 0.73 14.81
CA TRP A 173 -4.21 0.08 16.12
C TRP A 173 -5.03 -1.21 16.15
N LEU A 174 -6.23 -1.19 15.56
CA LEU A 174 -7.11 -2.37 15.49
C LEU A 174 -6.45 -3.51 14.73
N ASN A 175 -5.91 -3.23 13.54
CA ASN A 175 -5.28 -4.27 12.73
C ASN A 175 -3.94 -4.74 13.31
N LEU A 176 -3.15 -3.85 13.94
CA LEU A 176 -1.92 -4.26 14.63
C LEU A 176 -2.22 -5.26 15.74
N GLY A 177 -3.20 -4.97 16.58
CA GLY A 177 -3.58 -5.88 17.67
C GLY A 177 -4.20 -7.18 17.14
N CYS A 178 -5.01 -7.12 16.08
CA CYS A 178 -5.59 -8.30 15.44
C CYS A 178 -4.50 -9.23 14.87
N LEU A 179 -3.55 -8.67 14.11
CA LEU A 179 -2.41 -9.41 13.58
C LEU A 179 -1.58 -10.09 14.68
N LEU A 180 -1.41 -9.44 15.83
CA LEU A 180 -0.73 -10.03 16.99
C LEU A 180 -1.54 -11.19 17.59
N CYS A 181 -2.86 -11.07 17.69
CA CYS A 181 -3.73 -12.17 18.13
C CYS A 181 -3.69 -13.35 17.16
N GLU A 182 -3.72 -13.12 15.84
CA GLU A 182 -3.61 -14.17 14.83
C GLU A 182 -2.29 -14.95 14.92
N GLN A 183 -1.22 -14.29 15.38
CA GLN A 183 0.08 -14.90 15.64
C GLN A 183 0.17 -15.58 17.02
N GLY A 184 -0.89 -15.57 17.83
CA GLY A 184 -0.92 -16.11 19.19
C GLY A 184 -0.18 -15.24 20.22
N ARG A 185 0.17 -13.99 19.88
CA ARG A 185 0.92 -13.06 20.73
C ARG A 185 -0.03 -12.17 21.54
N PHE A 186 -0.88 -12.80 22.35
CA PHE A 186 -2.01 -12.15 23.02
C PHE A 186 -1.57 -11.06 24.02
N ASP A 187 -0.55 -11.31 24.85
CA ASP A 187 -0.05 -10.32 25.83
C ASP A 187 0.49 -9.04 25.15
N GLU A 188 1.09 -9.20 23.97
CA GLU A 188 1.56 -8.07 23.16
C GLU A 188 0.37 -7.31 22.57
N ALA A 189 -0.64 -8.00 22.04
CA ALA A 189 -1.87 -7.37 21.55
C ALA A 189 -2.57 -6.57 22.65
N VAL A 190 -2.71 -7.14 23.85
CA VAL A 190 -3.25 -6.47 25.05
C VAL A 190 -2.47 -5.20 25.35
N THR A 191 -1.14 -5.26 25.31
CA THR A 191 -0.27 -4.10 25.54
C THR A 191 -0.51 -3.03 24.47
N ARG A 192 -0.61 -3.40 23.19
CA ARG A 192 -0.87 -2.44 22.09
C ARG A 192 -2.24 -1.78 22.20
N TYR A 193 -3.28 -2.54 22.53
CA TYR A 193 -4.61 -1.95 22.71
C TYR A 193 -4.70 -1.02 23.92
N ARG A 194 -3.99 -1.33 25.02
CA ARG A 194 -3.89 -0.41 26.17
C ARG A 194 -3.23 0.91 25.79
N VAL A 195 -2.12 0.86 25.04
CA VAL A 195 -1.47 2.07 24.51
C VAL A 195 -2.40 2.83 23.55
N ALA A 196 -3.11 2.12 22.67
CA ALA A 196 -4.07 2.74 21.77
C ALA A 196 -5.15 3.52 22.54
N LEU A 197 -5.66 2.98 23.65
CA LEU A 197 -6.65 3.63 24.52
C LEU A 197 -6.12 4.87 25.25
N GLU A 198 -4.80 5.01 25.45
CA GLU A 198 -4.22 6.25 25.96
C GLU A 198 -4.35 7.41 24.96
N HIS A 199 -4.31 7.10 23.66
CA HIS A 199 -4.48 8.07 22.57
C HIS A 199 -5.94 8.24 22.16
N LEU A 200 -6.73 7.18 22.27
CA LEU A 200 -8.10 7.05 21.76
C LEU A 200 -9.05 6.54 22.86
N PRO A 201 -9.28 7.31 23.94
CA PRO A 201 -10.00 6.82 25.13
C PRO A 201 -11.49 6.56 24.91
N THR A 202 -12.07 7.10 23.84
CA THR A 202 -13.52 7.01 23.54
C THR A 202 -13.78 6.14 22.31
N GLN A 203 -13.11 5.00 22.21
CA GLN A 203 -13.27 4.06 21.10
C GLN A 203 -13.78 2.69 21.59
N PRO A 204 -15.09 2.39 21.45
CA PRO A 204 -15.67 1.12 21.89
C PRO A 204 -15.01 -0.11 21.25
N MET A 205 -14.66 0.00 19.96
CA MET A 205 -13.98 -1.07 19.21
C MET A 205 -12.64 -1.48 19.84
N LEU A 206 -11.86 -0.53 20.39
CA LEU A 206 -10.60 -0.85 21.08
C LEU A 206 -10.85 -1.62 22.38
N HIS A 207 -11.88 -1.25 23.14
CA HIS A 207 -12.28 -1.98 24.33
C HIS A 207 -12.79 -3.39 24.01
N PHE A 208 -13.57 -3.54 22.93
CA PHE A 208 -14.02 -4.85 22.47
C PHE A 208 -12.84 -5.75 22.08
N ASN A 209 -11.94 -5.27 21.21
CA ASN A 209 -10.79 -6.05 20.77
C ASN A 209 -9.79 -6.34 21.89
N LEU A 210 -9.63 -5.40 22.85
CA LEU A 210 -8.87 -5.65 24.08
C LEU A 210 -9.52 -6.77 24.90
N GLY A 211 -10.85 -6.78 25.01
CA GLY A 211 -11.61 -7.85 25.65
C GLY A 211 -11.32 -9.22 25.03
N VAL A 212 -11.38 -9.31 23.70
CA VAL A 212 -11.08 -10.54 22.95
C VAL A 212 -9.64 -10.99 23.21
N ALA A 213 -8.65 -10.09 23.08
CA ALA A 213 -7.25 -10.42 23.33
C ALA A 213 -6.98 -10.88 24.78
N LEU A 214 -7.68 -10.30 25.76
CA LEU A 214 -7.60 -10.70 27.18
C LEU A 214 -8.23 -12.08 27.42
N GLU A 215 -9.31 -12.44 26.71
CA GLU A 215 -9.87 -13.78 26.78
C GLU A 215 -8.90 -14.83 26.25
N ASP A 216 -8.29 -14.57 25.09
CA ASP A 216 -7.30 -15.46 24.49
C ASP A 216 -6.04 -15.60 25.37
N ALA A 217 -5.68 -14.55 26.10
CA ALA A 217 -4.64 -14.58 27.13
C ALA A 217 -5.09 -15.28 28.45
N GLY A 218 -6.35 -15.67 28.58
CA GLY A 218 -6.92 -16.31 29.77
C GLY A 218 -7.31 -15.36 30.91
N ALA A 219 -7.18 -14.05 30.72
CA ALA A 219 -7.50 -13.01 31.70
C ALA A 219 -9.01 -12.65 31.73
N ARG A 220 -9.86 -13.67 31.95
CA ARG A 220 -11.34 -13.57 31.83
C ARG A 220 -11.98 -12.39 32.58
N ARG A 221 -11.50 -12.04 33.77
CA ARG A 221 -12.08 -10.93 34.55
C ARG A 221 -11.76 -9.56 33.95
N GLU A 222 -10.56 -9.40 33.41
CA GLU A 222 -10.15 -8.16 32.73
C GLU A 222 -10.84 -8.04 31.37
N ALA A 223 -11.00 -9.16 30.66
CA ALA A 223 -11.79 -9.20 29.43
C ALA A 223 -13.23 -8.73 29.67
N LEU A 224 -13.87 -9.26 30.72
CA LEU A 224 -15.22 -8.84 31.10
C LEU A 224 -15.31 -7.34 31.39
N ALA A 225 -14.32 -6.78 32.11
CA ALA A 225 -14.25 -5.34 32.36
C ALA A 225 -14.11 -4.54 31.06
N SER A 226 -13.35 -5.05 30.09
CA SER A 226 -13.17 -4.41 28.78
C SER A 226 -14.46 -4.45 27.94
N TYR A 227 -15.21 -5.55 27.96
CA TYR A 227 -16.51 -5.59 27.31
C TYR A 227 -17.53 -4.65 27.94
N HIS A 228 -17.56 -4.54 29.27
CA HIS A 228 -18.40 -3.52 29.94
C HIS A 228 -18.00 -2.10 29.52
N ALA A 229 -16.70 -1.80 29.45
CA ALA A 229 -16.25 -0.50 28.96
C ALA A 229 -16.67 -0.22 27.51
N CYS A 230 -16.66 -1.23 26.64
CA CYS A 230 -17.24 -1.12 25.29
C CYS A 230 -18.74 -0.80 25.34
N ILE A 231 -19.51 -1.58 26.12
CA ILE A 231 -20.97 -1.43 26.28
C ILE A 231 -21.33 -0.06 26.87
N ASP A 232 -20.57 0.44 27.84
CA ASP A 232 -20.81 1.74 28.46
C ASP A 232 -20.68 2.89 27.46
N GLN A 233 -19.81 2.74 26.45
CA GLN A 233 -19.63 3.71 25.37
C GLN A 233 -20.57 3.48 24.18
N ALA A 234 -20.87 2.22 23.86
CA ALA A 234 -21.77 1.81 22.78
C ALA A 234 -22.75 0.74 23.29
N PRO A 235 -23.89 1.14 23.90
CA PRO A 235 -24.86 0.19 24.48
C PRO A 235 -25.59 -0.70 23.46
N ASP A 236 -25.43 -0.41 22.17
CA ASP A 236 -25.96 -1.15 21.04
C ASP A 236 -24.92 -2.09 20.40
N PHE A 237 -23.71 -2.20 20.97
CA PHE A 237 -22.67 -3.11 20.51
C PHE A 237 -23.04 -4.56 20.86
N ALA A 238 -23.76 -5.22 19.96
CA ALA A 238 -24.34 -6.54 20.16
C ALA A 238 -23.26 -7.59 20.54
N ASP A 239 -22.16 -7.67 19.80
CA ASP A 239 -21.11 -8.67 20.05
C ASP A 239 -20.48 -8.54 21.44
N ALA A 240 -20.34 -7.31 21.96
CA ALA A 240 -19.82 -7.08 23.31
C ALA A 240 -20.80 -7.63 24.37
N HIS A 241 -22.11 -7.49 24.15
CA HIS A 241 -23.11 -8.13 25.01
C HIS A 241 -23.05 -9.65 24.92
N TYR A 242 -22.90 -10.23 23.73
CA TYR A 242 -22.78 -11.66 23.57
C TYR A 242 -21.55 -12.22 24.29
N ASN A 243 -20.38 -11.60 24.10
CA ASN A 243 -19.14 -12.04 24.76
C ASN A 243 -19.19 -11.85 26.28
N ALA A 244 -19.72 -10.72 26.76
CA ALA A 244 -19.93 -10.53 28.20
C ALA A 244 -20.88 -11.57 28.79
N ALA A 245 -21.94 -11.94 28.07
CA ALA A 245 -22.89 -12.97 28.51
C ALA A 245 -22.20 -14.33 28.69
N ARG A 246 -21.47 -14.79 27.66
CA ARG A 246 -20.70 -16.04 27.71
C ARG A 246 -19.70 -16.04 28.88
N LEU A 247 -18.98 -14.93 29.07
CA LEU A 247 -17.98 -14.85 30.14
C LEU A 247 -18.61 -14.84 31.55
N HIS A 248 -19.80 -14.26 31.71
CA HIS A 248 -20.55 -14.36 32.96
C HIS A 248 -20.99 -15.80 33.24
N GLU A 249 -21.38 -16.59 32.24
CA GLU A 249 -21.67 -18.03 32.42
C GLU A 249 -20.44 -18.80 32.89
N GLU A 250 -19.30 -18.59 32.23
CA GLU A 250 -18.02 -19.23 32.60
C GLU A 250 -17.57 -18.86 34.02
N LEU A 251 -17.89 -17.64 34.47
CA LEU A 251 -17.58 -17.14 35.81
C LEU A 251 -18.66 -17.48 36.87
N GLY A 252 -19.75 -18.15 36.47
CA GLY A 252 -20.80 -18.60 37.38
C GLY A 252 -21.83 -17.53 37.78
N ASP A 253 -22.02 -16.47 36.98
CA ASP A 253 -23.08 -15.47 37.16
C ASP A 253 -24.15 -15.56 36.03
N PRO A 254 -25.04 -16.57 36.09
CA PRO A 254 -26.05 -16.77 35.05
C PRO A 254 -27.07 -15.63 34.99
N HIS A 255 -27.28 -14.90 36.09
CA HIS A 255 -28.23 -13.78 36.12
C HIS A 255 -27.75 -12.62 35.25
N ARG A 256 -26.46 -12.27 35.32
CA ARG A 256 -25.89 -11.26 34.43
C ARG A 256 -25.80 -11.76 33.00
N ALA A 257 -25.46 -13.03 32.79
CA ALA A 257 -25.45 -13.64 31.46
C ALA A 257 -26.79 -13.50 30.73
N ILE A 258 -27.89 -13.89 31.39
CA ILE A 258 -29.25 -13.80 30.82
C ILE A 258 -29.60 -12.35 30.45
N ARG A 259 -29.21 -11.36 31.25
CA ARG A 259 -29.46 -9.95 30.92
C ARG A 259 -28.76 -9.54 29.63
N HIS A 260 -27.50 -9.91 29.47
CA HIS A 260 -26.73 -9.58 28.28
C HIS A 260 -27.19 -10.36 27.04
N TYR A 261 -27.50 -11.66 27.14
CA TYR A 261 -28.08 -12.41 26.02
C TYR A 261 -29.43 -11.84 25.57
N ASN A 262 -30.28 -11.42 26.52
CA ASN A 262 -31.54 -10.77 26.18
C ASN A 262 -31.32 -9.44 25.47
N GLN A 263 -30.28 -8.68 25.84
CA GLN A 263 -29.93 -7.45 25.15
C GLN A 263 -29.37 -7.71 23.75
N TYR A 264 -28.43 -8.65 23.60
CA TYR A 264 -27.92 -9.11 22.31
C TYR A 264 -29.05 -9.48 21.35
N ARG A 265 -30.00 -10.31 21.80
CA ARG A 265 -31.13 -10.76 20.98
C ARG A 265 -32.12 -9.64 20.61
N LYS A 266 -32.16 -8.55 21.37
CA LYS A 266 -32.95 -7.36 21.00
C LYS A 266 -32.26 -6.55 19.90
N LEU A 267 -30.93 -6.50 19.92
CA LEU A 267 -30.11 -5.76 18.97
C LEU A 267 -29.99 -6.50 17.63
N GLU A 268 -29.88 -7.83 17.66
CA GLU A 268 -29.83 -8.73 16.50
C GLU A 268 -31.11 -9.60 16.44
N PRO A 269 -32.26 -9.05 16.02
CA PRO A 269 -33.48 -9.81 15.88
C PRO A 269 -33.34 -10.79 14.70
N VAL A 270 -33.47 -12.08 14.98
CA VAL A 270 -33.59 -13.12 13.95
C VAL A 270 -34.87 -12.85 13.15
N VAL A 271 -34.72 -12.54 11.86
CA VAL A 271 -35.82 -12.38 10.89
C VAL A 271 -36.39 -13.73 10.50
#